data_AF-A0A927YYR3-F1
#
_entry.id   AF-A0A927YYR3-F1
#
_cell.length_a   1.000
_cell.length_b   1.000
_cell.length_c   1.000
_cell.angle_alpha   90.00
_cell.angle_beta   90.00
_cell.angle_gamma   90.00
#
_symmetry.space_group_name_H-M   'P 1'
#
loop_
_entity.id
_entity.type
_entity.pdbx_description
1 polymer ?
#
loop_
_entity_poly.entity_id
_entity_poly.type
_entity_poly.pdbx_seq_one_letter_code
_entity_poly.pdbx_strand_id
1 'polypeptide(L)' 'MGDNKMYRIFRETLTDCDDESYVTYGILCDETGKLISDVTMNRARIEKFVDLINDNELDPVHLADVVEDFLAELQ' A
#
# COMPACT_ATOMS: atom_id res chain seq x y z
N MET A 1 15.18 14.27 -13.63
CA MET A 1 13.85 14.34 -13.00
C MET A 1 13.86 13.29 -11.91
N GLY A 2 13.89 13.68 -10.64
CA GLY A 2 13.68 12.74 -9.55
C GLY A 2 12.18 12.61 -9.36
N ASP A 3 11.61 11.44 -9.57
CA ASP A 3 10.22 11.16 -9.24
C ASP A 3 10.10 11.27 -7.71
N ASN A 4 9.62 12.41 -7.22
CA ASN A 4 9.36 12.64 -5.80
C ASN A 4 8.06 11.93 -5.43
N LYS A 5 8.08 10.59 -5.43
CA LYS A 5 6.92 9.78 -5.07
C LYS A 5 6.71 9.87 -3.57
N MET A 6 5.63 10.54 -3.15
CA MET A 6 5.18 10.63 -1.75
C MET A 6 4.85 9.25 -1.17
N TYR A 7 4.36 8.33 -2.01
CA TYR A 7 3.99 6.97 -1.61
C TYR A 7 4.82 5.91 -2.32
N ARG A 8 5.25 4.91 -1.55
CA ARG A 8 6.06 3.78 -2.03
C ARG A 8 5.41 2.46 -1.64
N ILE A 9 5.54 1.46 -2.50
CA ILE A 9 5.06 0.11 -2.22
C ILE A 9 6.05 -0.57 -1.29
N PHE A 10 5.56 -1.05 -0.17
CA PHE A 10 6.30 -1.91 0.74
C PHE A 10 5.95 -3.37 0.42
N ARG A 11 6.94 -4.26 0.31
CA ARG A 11 6.71 -5.68 0.09
C ARG A 11 7.23 -6.44 1.30
N GLU A 12 6.38 -7.28 1.87
CA GLU A 12 6.71 -8.16 2.97
C GLU A 12 6.30 -9.59 2.64
N THR A 13 6.98 -10.54 3.26
CA THR A 13 6.61 -11.95 3.18
C THR A 13 6.28 -12.39 4.59
N LEU A 14 5.01 -12.73 4.82
CA LEU A 14 4.50 -13.18 6.10
C LEU A 14 4.37 -14.70 6.04
N THR A 15 4.63 -15.34 7.16
CA THR A 15 4.43 -16.78 7.32
C THR A 15 3.17 -16.98 8.14
N ASP A 16 2.22 -17.72 7.59
CA ASP A 16 1.01 -18.11 8.29
C ASP A 16 1.30 -19.18 9.35
N CYS A 17 0.31 -19.44 10.21
CA CYS A 17 0.38 -20.47 11.25
C CYS A 17 0.53 -21.89 10.66
N ASP A 18 0.16 -22.09 9.39
CA ASP A 18 0.31 -23.35 8.64
C ASP A 18 1.70 -23.51 7.96
N ASP A 19 2.70 -22.68 8.32
CA ASP A 19 4.02 -22.61 7.66
C ASP A 19 3.95 -22.15 6.19
N GLU A 20 2.79 -21.68 5.73
CA GLU A 20 2.60 -21.15 4.38
C GLU A 20 3.06 -19.69 4.32
N SER A 21 4.09 -19.42 3.53
CA SER A 21 4.58 -18.05 3.31
C SER A 21 3.78 -17.36 2.20
N TYR A 22 3.12 -16.25 2.51
CA TYR A 22 2.44 -15.40 1.54
C TYR A 22 3.12 -14.04 1.41
N VAL A 23 3.06 -13.48 0.20
CA VAL A 23 3.59 -12.14 -0.08
C VAL A 23 2.45 -11.14 0.09
N THR A 24 2.66 -10.19 0.99
CA THR A 24 1.77 -9.07 1.18
C THR A 24 2.44 -7.78 0.73
N TYR A 25 1.63 -6.84 0.27
CA TYR A 25 2.06 -5.53 -0.16
C TYR A 25 1.40 -4.48 0.73
N GLY A 26 2.19 -3.50 1.12
CA GLY A 26 1.80 -2.34 1.90
C GLY A 26 2.18 -1.04 1.22
N ILE A 27 1.89 0.07 1.89
CA ILE A 27 2.15 1.43 1.41
C ILE A 27 2.93 2.18 2.50
N LEU A 28 4.04 2.79 2.09
CA LEU A 28 4.85 3.68 2.92
C LEU A 28 4.70 5.11 2.40
N CYS A 29 4.24 6.01 3.26
CA CYS A 29 4.25 7.45 3.03
C CYS A 29 5.60 8.02 3.49
N ASP A 30 6.39 8.55 2.56
CA ASP A 30 7.72 9.12 2.85
C ASP A 30 7.60 10.47 3.60
N GLU A 31 6.54 11.22 3.34
CA GLU A 31 6.28 12.54 3.95
C GLU A 31 5.96 12.46 5.44
N THR A 32 5.09 11.53 5.83
CA THR A 32 4.66 11.35 7.23
C THR A 32 5.37 10.22 7.95
N GLY A 33 6.11 9.38 7.22
CA GLY A 33 6.67 8.13 7.75
C GLY A 33 5.62 7.06 8.08
N LYS A 34 4.36 7.24 7.64
CA LYS A 34 3.27 6.30 7.91
C LYS A 34 3.41 5.07 7.03
N LEU A 35 3.57 3.90 7.65
CA LEU A 35 3.58 2.60 7.00
C LEU A 35 2.26 1.88 7.27
N ILE A 36 1.61 1.44 6.20
CA ILE A 36 0.46 0.52 6.26
C ILE A 36 0.91 -0.79 5.63
N SER A 37 1.23 -1.78 6.47
CA SER A 37 1.47 -3.15 6.03
C SER A 37 0.14 -3.89 5.85
N ASP A 38 0.20 -5.02 5.13
CA ASP A 38 -0.94 -5.91 4.91
C ASP A 38 -2.15 -5.28 4.20
N VAL A 39 -1.88 -4.50 3.15
CA VAL A 39 -2.94 -3.86 2.35
C VAL A 39 -3.50 -4.82 1.30
N THR A 40 -2.66 -5.57 0.61
CA THR A 40 -3.15 -6.56 -0.36
C THR A 40 -2.06 -7.53 -0.77
N MET A 41 -2.44 -8.75 -1.15
CA MET A 41 -1.54 -9.71 -1.80
C MET A 41 -1.44 -9.48 -3.31
N ASN A 42 -2.24 -8.56 -3.88
CA ASN A 42 -2.31 -8.35 -5.32
C ASN A 42 -1.41 -7.19 -5.79
N ARG A 43 -0.23 -7.56 -6.31
CA ARG A 43 0.78 -6.61 -6.82
C ARG A 43 0.24 -5.63 -7.85
N ALA A 44 -0.56 -6.09 -8.82
CA ALA A 44 -1.04 -5.23 -9.91
C ALA A 44 -2.02 -4.17 -9.41
N ARG A 45 -2.80 -4.48 -8.38
CA ARG A 45 -3.73 -3.52 -7.77
C ARG A 45 -3.00 -2.49 -6.92
N ILE A 46 -2.06 -2.91 -6.07
CA ILE A 46 -1.29 -1.97 -5.24
C ILE A 46 -0.41 -1.05 -6.09
N GLU A 47 0.17 -1.55 -7.20
CA GLU A 47 0.93 -0.72 -8.14
C GLU A 47 0.06 0.39 -8.73
N LYS A 48 -1.15 0.06 -9.20
CA LYS A 48 -2.11 1.07 -9.71
C LYS A 48 -2.58 2.02 -8.61
N PHE A 49 -2.85 1.51 -7.42
CA PHE A 49 -3.31 2.29 -6.30
C PHE A 49 -2.27 3.33 -5.87
N VAL A 50 -1.01 2.89 -5.70
CA VAL A 50 0.11 3.77 -5.35
C VAL A 50 0.36 4.81 -6.45
N ASP A 51 0.26 4.44 -7.72
CA ASP A 51 0.40 5.39 -8.83
C ASP A 51 -0.73 6.44 -8.79
N LEU A 52 -1.97 6.02 -8.57
CA LEU A 52 -3.14 6.90 -8.49
C LEU A 52 -3.05 7.89 -7.31
N ILE A 53 -2.70 7.44 -6.11
CA ILE A 53 -2.57 8.32 -4.94
C ILE A 53 -1.36 9.25 -5.05
N ASN A 54 -0.29 8.84 -5.73
CA ASN A 54 0.84 9.74 -6.03
C ASN A 54 0.45 10.80 -7.06
N ASP A 55 -0.26 10.41 -8.12
CA ASP A 55 -0.72 11.33 -9.18
C ASP A 55 -1.72 12.37 -8.65
N ASN A 56 -2.57 11.97 -7.70
CA ASN A 56 -3.53 12.85 -7.06
C ASN A 56 -2.97 13.61 -5.84
N GLU A 57 -1.68 13.43 -5.52
CA GLU A 57 -1.05 13.99 -4.31
C GLU A 57 -1.92 13.77 -3.06
N LEU A 58 -2.40 12.53 -2.88
CA LEU A 58 -3.38 12.21 -1.83
C LEU A 58 -2.82 12.63 -0.47
N ASP A 59 -3.63 13.33 0.29
CA ASP A 59 -3.25 13.76 1.63
C ASP A 59 -3.13 12.54 2.58
N PRO A 60 -2.04 12.40 3.35
CA PRO A 60 -1.79 11.23 4.19
C PRO A 60 -2.84 11.01 5.29
N VAL A 61 -3.62 12.05 5.61
CA VAL A 61 -4.81 11.94 6.47
C VAL A 61 -5.89 11.06 5.84
N HIS A 62 -6.06 11.13 4.51
CA HIS A 62 -7.02 10.33 3.76
C HIS A 62 -6.47 8.95 3.39
N LEU A 63 -5.15 8.72 3.46
CA LEU A 63 -4.54 7.43 3.12
C LEU A 63 -5.20 6.25 3.86
N ALA A 64 -5.52 6.39 5.14
CA ALA A 64 -6.16 5.31 5.89
C ALA A 64 -7.56 4.99 5.35
N ASP A 65 -8.37 6.03 5.12
CA ASP A 65 -9.75 5.92 4.64
C ASP A 65 -9.79 5.26 3.24
N VAL A 66 -8.91 5.70 2.33
CA VAL A 66 -8.83 5.15 0.98
C VAL A 66 -8.27 3.71 0.98
N VAL A 67 -7.36 3.39 1.90
CA VAL A 67 -6.86 2.00 2.05
C VAL A 67 -7.93 1.09 2.64
N GLU A 68 -8.74 1.56 3.60
CA GLU A 68 -9.88 0.81 4.14
C GLU A 68 -10.94 0.55 3.05
N ASP A 69 -11.27 1.55 2.24
CA ASP A 69 -12.17 1.39 1.09
C ASP A 69 -11.63 0.36 0.07
N PHE A 70 -10.33 0.45 -0.23
CA PHE A 70 -9.65 -0.50 -1.12
C PHE A 70 -9.63 -1.94 -0.58
N LEU A 71 -9.43 -2.10 0.74
CA LEU A 71 -9.49 -3.39 1.43
C LEU A 71 -10.92 -3.95 1.44
N ALA A 72 -11.92 -3.10 1.64
CA ALA A 72 -13.33 -3.50 1.60
C ALA A 72 -13.76 -3.98 0.21
N GLU A 73 -13.27 -3.36 -0.86
CA GLU A 73 -13.50 -3.78 -2.26
C GLU A 73 -12.76 -5.09 -2.65
N LEU A 74 -11.86 -5.59 -1.80
CA LEU A 74 -11.13 -6.84 -2.00
C LEU A 74 -11.81 -8.06 -1.36
N GLN A 75 -12.84 -7.86 -0.53
CA GLN A 75 -13.67 -8.91 0.11
C GLN A 75 -14.86 -9.34 -0.76
#